data_AF-A0A4S4MPX3-F1
#
_entry.id   AF-A0A4S4MPX3-F1
#
_cell.length_a   1.000
_cell.length_b   1.000
_cell.length_c   1.000
_cell.angle_alpha   90.00
_cell.angle_beta   90.00
_cell.angle_gamma   90.00
#
_symmetry.space_group_name_H-M   'P 1'
#
loop_
_entity.id
_entity.type
_entity.pdbx_description
1 polymer ?
#
loop_
_entity_poly.entity_id
_entity_poly.type
_entity_poly.pdbx_seq_one_letter_code
_entity_poly.pdbx_strand_id
1 'polypeptide(L)'
;MESFYWVLLRICLGYEGPGNPRILDGKDDETLASQKSITLLFDNEDVAVLGAEKRQFFGCELDVLEKMYLSQIGPYFEPLKDLLIQWRKVLYDSYEMYDMVEDGVIHKKILDLLDDHLEKGFSEPKNDINSKKVVVLTGRAKDIRRIKLSDRWAIKRVVKGDGTDRTKWRSSQSI
;
A
#
# COMPACT_ATOMS: atom_id res chain seq x y z
N MET A 1 -10.51 0.59 2.91
CA MET A 1 -9.30 -0.23 3.14
C MET A 1 -8.91 -1.09 1.94
N GLU A 2 -9.89 -1.58 1.18
CA GLU A 2 -9.68 -2.34 -0.06
C GLU A 2 -8.77 -1.64 -1.10
N SER A 3 -8.90 -0.32 -1.30
CA SER A 3 -8.05 0.40 -2.26
C SER A 3 -6.55 0.30 -1.93
N PHE A 4 -6.17 0.30 -0.64
CA PHE A 4 -4.78 0.14 -0.23
C PHE A 4 -4.26 -1.27 -0.49
N TYR A 5 -5.11 -2.28 -0.30
CA TYR A 5 -4.80 -3.66 -0.63
C TYR A 5 -4.47 -3.80 -2.12
N TRP A 6 -5.29 -3.23 -3.00
CA TRP A 6 -5.06 -3.27 -4.44
C TRP A 6 -3.76 -2.60 -4.86
N VAL A 7 -3.44 -1.44 -4.28
CA VAL A 7 -2.17 -0.75 -4.53
C VAL A 7 -0.98 -1.61 -4.09
N LEU A 8 -1.06 -2.22 -2.91
CA LEU A 8 0.00 -3.09 -2.40
C LEU A 8 0.22 -4.30 -3.30
N LEU A 9 -0.86 -4.99 -3.69
CA LEU A 9 -0.80 -6.13 -4.60
C LEU A 9 -0.20 -5.75 -5.97
N ARG A 10 -0.61 -4.60 -6.53
CA ARG A 10 -0.04 -4.09 -7.80
C ARG A 10 1.46 -3.84 -7.72
N ILE A 11 1.95 -3.35 -6.58
CA ILE A 11 3.38 -3.17 -6.34
C ILE A 11 4.09 -4.51 -6.27
N CYS A 12 3.56 -5.46 -5.50
CA CYS A 12 4.16 -6.79 -5.33
C CYS A 12 4.26 -7.59 -6.65
N LEU A 13 3.31 -7.39 -7.57
CA LEU A 13 3.30 -8.03 -8.90
C LEU A 13 4.18 -7.30 -9.93
N GLY A 14 4.18 -5.96 -9.88
CA GLY A 14 4.76 -5.14 -10.94
C GLY A 14 6.20 -4.66 -10.70
N TYR A 15 6.78 -4.91 -9.53
CA TYR A 15 8.09 -4.38 -9.16
C TYR A 15 9.02 -5.50 -8.65
N GLU A 16 10.32 -5.34 -8.86
CA GLU A 16 11.36 -6.25 -8.37
C GLU A 16 11.90 -5.85 -6.99
N GLY A 17 11.53 -4.67 -6.50
CA GLY A 17 12.02 -4.13 -5.25
C GLY A 17 12.05 -2.60 -5.29
N PRO A 18 13.01 -1.94 -4.61
CA PRO A 18 12.92 -0.51 -4.27
C PRO A 18 12.88 0.42 -5.49
N GLY A 19 11.68 0.61 -6.03
CA GLY A 19 11.38 1.50 -7.15
C GLY A 19 11.68 0.94 -8.54
N ASN A 20 12.14 -0.31 -8.66
CA ASN A 20 12.46 -0.91 -9.97
C ASN A 20 11.23 -1.65 -10.51
N PRO A 21 10.62 -1.19 -11.61
CA PRO A 21 9.58 -1.96 -12.29
C PRO A 21 10.15 -3.29 -12.77
N ARG A 22 9.36 -4.34 -12.65
CA ARG A 22 9.71 -5.66 -13.19
C ARG A 22 9.62 -5.62 -14.70
N ILE A 23 10.62 -6.20 -15.38
CA ILE A 23 10.57 -6.35 -16.83
C ILE A 23 9.62 -7.52 -17.14
N LEU A 24 8.41 -7.19 -17.58
CA LEU A 24 7.39 -8.14 -17.99
C LEU A 24 7.35 -8.19 -19.51
N ASP A 25 8.33 -8.88 -20.10
CA ASP A 25 8.46 -8.98 -21.56
C ASP A 25 7.72 -10.19 -22.16
N GLY A 26 7.09 -11.01 -21.31
CA GLY A 26 6.25 -12.14 -21.69
C GLY A 26 7.03 -13.25 -22.39
N LYS A 27 8.37 -13.27 -22.27
CA LYS A 27 9.22 -14.29 -22.91
C LYS A 27 9.21 -15.62 -22.18
N ASP A 28 8.97 -15.60 -20.87
CA ASP A 28 8.83 -16.78 -20.04
C ASP A 28 7.41 -16.86 -19.44
N ASP A 29 7.03 -18.06 -19.00
CA ASP A 29 5.69 -18.33 -18.49
C ASP A 29 5.35 -17.51 -17.24
N GLU A 30 6.34 -17.19 -16.40
CA GLU A 30 6.15 -16.45 -15.16
C GLU A 30 5.91 -14.96 -15.42
N THR A 31 6.69 -14.34 -16.30
CA THR A 31 6.50 -12.95 -16.71
C THR A 31 5.20 -12.77 -17.51
N LEU A 32 4.83 -13.75 -18.35
CA LEU A 32 3.57 -13.75 -19.06
C LEU A 32 2.37 -13.86 -18.11
N ALA A 33 2.43 -14.73 -17.10
CA ALA A 33 1.38 -14.88 -16.10
C ALA A 33 1.22 -13.60 -15.26
N SER A 34 2.34 -13.01 -14.82
CA SER A 34 2.36 -11.74 -14.07
C SER A 34 1.77 -10.59 -14.87
N GLN A 35 2.15 -10.47 -16.15
CA GLN A 35 1.62 -9.46 -17.04
C GLN A 35 0.10 -9.62 -17.24
N LYS A 36 -0.37 -10.85 -17.48
CA LYS A 36 -1.80 -11.13 -17.62
C LYS A 36 -2.59 -10.76 -16.38
N SER A 37 -2.13 -11.18 -15.18
CA SER A 37 -2.78 -10.82 -13.92
C SER A 37 -2.85 -9.30 -13.71
N ILE A 38 -1.77 -8.59 -14.04
CA ILE A 38 -1.74 -7.13 -13.93
C ILE A 38 -2.76 -6.49 -14.88
N THR A 39 -2.78 -6.93 -16.14
CA THR A 39 -3.75 -6.44 -17.12
C THR A 39 -5.18 -6.70 -16.65
N LEU A 40 -5.51 -7.92 -16.26
CA LEU A 40 -6.86 -8.32 -15.87
C LEU A 40 -7.36 -7.63 -14.59
N LEU A 41 -6.49 -7.39 -13.62
CA LEU A 41 -6.87 -6.81 -12.33
C LEU A 41 -6.78 -5.28 -12.26
N PHE A 42 -5.95 -4.64 -13.09
CA PHE A 42 -5.62 -3.23 -12.94
C PHE A 42 -5.69 -2.42 -14.23
N ASP A 43 -5.15 -2.95 -15.33
CA ASP A 43 -4.86 -2.15 -16.52
C ASP A 43 -5.84 -2.43 -17.69
N ASN A 44 -6.95 -3.16 -17.44
CA ASN A 44 -7.98 -3.44 -18.43
C ASN A 44 -8.89 -2.21 -18.66
N GLU A 45 -9.14 -1.86 -19.93
CA GLU A 45 -10.00 -0.75 -20.31
C GLU A 45 -11.49 -1.03 -20.02
N ASP A 46 -11.88 -2.31 -20.02
CA ASP A 46 -13.25 -2.73 -19.70
C ASP A 46 -13.44 -2.86 -18.18
N VAL A 47 -14.19 -1.91 -17.62
CA VAL A 47 -14.54 -1.85 -16.19
C VAL A 47 -15.35 -3.08 -15.74
N ALA A 48 -16.16 -3.67 -16.62
CA ALA A 48 -16.92 -4.87 -16.28
C ALA A 48 -15.99 -6.07 -16.09
N VAL A 49 -14.96 -6.18 -16.93
CA VAL A 49 -13.92 -7.21 -16.78
C VAL A 49 -13.12 -6.98 -15.51
N LEU A 50 -12.66 -5.75 -15.23
CA LEU A 50 -11.98 -5.42 -13.97
C LEU A 50 -12.80 -5.83 -12.74
N GLY A 51 -14.10 -5.52 -12.75
CA GLY A 51 -15.01 -5.87 -11.67
C GLY A 51 -15.19 -7.37 -11.50
N ALA A 52 -15.35 -8.11 -12.59
CA ALA A 52 -15.50 -9.56 -12.59
C ALA A 52 -14.22 -10.26 -12.07
N GLU A 53 -13.05 -9.83 -12.54
CA GLU A 53 -11.75 -10.38 -12.14
C GLU A 53 -11.46 -10.11 -10.66
N LYS A 54 -11.73 -8.90 -10.16
CA LYS A 54 -11.60 -8.58 -8.72
C LYS A 54 -12.57 -9.37 -7.86
N ARG A 55 -13.79 -9.61 -8.34
CA ARG A 55 -14.76 -10.46 -7.66
C ARG A 55 -14.28 -11.91 -7.60
N GLN A 56 -13.75 -12.44 -8.69
CA GLN A 56 -13.15 -13.77 -8.72
C GLN A 56 -11.94 -13.87 -7.80
N PHE A 57 -11.09 -12.85 -7.77
CA PHE A 57 -9.94 -12.75 -6.88
C PHE A 57 -10.33 -12.87 -5.40
N PHE A 58 -11.42 -12.21 -4.97
CA PHE A 58 -11.92 -12.32 -3.59
C PHE A 58 -12.71 -13.60 -3.33
N GLY A 59 -13.41 -14.14 -4.33
CA GLY A 59 -14.27 -15.33 -4.17
C GLY A 59 -13.57 -16.67 -4.37
N CYS A 60 -12.31 -16.71 -4.79
CA CYS A 60 -11.60 -17.98 -4.99
C CYS A 60 -11.09 -18.60 -3.68
N GLU A 61 -10.86 -19.91 -3.71
CA GLU A 61 -10.21 -20.64 -2.63
C GLU A 61 -8.74 -20.18 -2.46
N LEU A 62 -8.19 -20.39 -1.26
CA LEU A 62 -6.83 -19.93 -0.92
C LEU A 62 -5.74 -20.57 -1.80
N ASP A 63 -5.88 -21.84 -2.13
CA ASP A 63 -4.95 -22.56 -3.02
C ASP A 63 -4.94 -21.98 -4.44
N VAL A 64 -6.12 -21.59 -4.94
CA VAL A 64 -6.27 -20.90 -6.23
C VAL A 64 -5.65 -19.51 -6.15
N LEU A 65 -5.91 -18.75 -5.08
CA LEU A 65 -5.33 -17.42 -4.87
C LEU A 65 -3.79 -17.47 -4.89
N GLU A 66 -3.22 -18.39 -4.11
CA GLU A 66 -1.79 -18.57 -4.02
C GLU A 66 -1.18 -18.95 -5.36
N LYS A 67 -1.77 -19.95 -6.03
CA LYS A 67 -1.25 -20.45 -7.30
C LYS A 67 -1.38 -19.44 -8.43
N MET A 68 -2.50 -18.73 -8.53
CA MET A 68 -2.81 -17.86 -9.67
C MET A 68 -2.25 -16.45 -9.52
N TYR A 69 -2.16 -15.91 -8.31
CA TYR A 69 -1.77 -14.52 -8.10
C TYR A 69 -0.54 -14.38 -7.21
N LEU A 70 -0.50 -15.03 -6.05
CA LEU A 70 0.59 -14.79 -5.10
C LEU A 70 1.90 -15.46 -5.53
N SER A 71 1.86 -16.58 -6.25
CA SER A 71 3.03 -17.24 -6.83
C SER A 71 3.86 -16.32 -7.75
N GLN A 72 3.21 -15.29 -8.31
CA GLN A 72 3.80 -14.31 -9.22
C GLN A 72 4.51 -13.16 -8.51
N ILE A 73 4.35 -13.05 -7.18
CA ILE A 73 4.98 -11.98 -6.39
C ILE A 73 6.49 -12.14 -6.43
N GLY A 74 7.18 -11.03 -6.72
CA GLY A 74 8.64 -11.03 -6.81
C GLY A 74 9.31 -11.40 -5.49
N PRO A 75 10.51 -12.04 -5.51
CA PRO A 75 11.19 -12.53 -4.30
C PRO A 75 11.43 -11.46 -3.22
N TYR A 76 11.61 -10.20 -3.62
CA TYR A 76 11.76 -9.08 -2.68
C TYR A 76 10.53 -8.88 -1.79
N PHE A 77 9.33 -9.16 -2.33
CA PHE A 77 8.05 -8.99 -1.66
C PHE A 77 7.50 -10.31 -1.10
N GLU A 78 8.24 -11.42 -1.18
CA GLU A 78 7.87 -12.71 -0.59
C GLU A 78 7.37 -12.59 0.86
N PRO A 79 8.02 -11.81 1.74
CA PRO A 79 7.58 -11.66 3.13
C PRO A 79 6.20 -10.98 3.29
N LEU A 80 5.63 -10.40 2.22
CA LEU A 80 4.30 -9.76 2.25
C LEU A 80 3.17 -10.72 1.85
N LYS A 81 3.46 -11.95 1.43
CA LYS A 81 2.41 -12.91 1.04
C LYS A 81 1.44 -13.18 2.18
N ASP A 82 1.97 -13.46 3.37
CA ASP A 82 1.14 -13.72 4.56
C ASP A 82 0.25 -12.52 4.92
N LEU A 83 0.79 -11.30 4.77
CA LEU A 83 0.05 -10.06 4.98
C LEU A 83 -1.09 -9.94 3.96
N LEU A 84 -0.82 -10.18 2.68
CA LEU A 84 -1.83 -10.10 1.62
C LEU A 84 -2.93 -11.16 1.81
N ILE A 85 -2.58 -12.39 2.21
CA ILE A 85 -3.56 -13.44 2.49
C ILE A 85 -4.48 -13.03 3.64
N GLN A 86 -3.90 -12.60 4.76
CA GLN A 86 -4.68 -12.24 5.94
C GLN A 86 -5.52 -10.98 5.70
N TRP A 87 -4.97 -9.98 5.01
CA TRP A 87 -5.71 -8.77 4.66
C TRP A 87 -6.88 -9.10 3.72
N ARG A 88 -6.66 -9.92 2.68
CA ARG A 88 -7.74 -10.37 1.80
C ARG A 88 -8.85 -11.04 2.61
N LYS A 89 -8.51 -11.91 3.56
CA LYS A 89 -9.49 -12.57 4.43
C LYS A 89 -10.32 -11.55 5.21
N VAL A 90 -9.70 -10.55 5.84
CA VAL A 90 -10.43 -9.49 6.55
C VAL A 90 -11.39 -8.73 5.63
N LEU A 91 -10.98 -8.45 4.39
CA LEU A 91 -11.85 -7.83 3.39
C LEU A 91 -13.00 -8.76 2.99
N TYR A 92 -12.71 -10.03 2.70
CA TYR A 92 -13.72 -11.03 2.36
C TYR A 92 -14.78 -11.20 3.46
N ASP A 93 -14.33 -11.40 4.69
CA ASP A 93 -15.20 -11.55 5.87
C ASP A 93 -16.09 -10.31 6.02
N SER A 94 -15.58 -9.10 5.75
CA SER A 94 -16.38 -7.87 5.81
C SER A 94 -17.44 -7.76 4.71
N TYR A 95 -17.22 -8.38 3.53
CA TYR A 95 -18.24 -8.41 2.48
C TYR A 95 -19.34 -9.43 2.78
N GLU A 96 -19.00 -10.59 3.38
CA GLU A 96 -19.99 -11.60 3.75
C GLU A 96 -20.78 -11.21 5.02
N MET A 97 -20.09 -10.65 6.00
CA MET A 97 -20.65 -10.31 7.32
C MET A 97 -21.03 -8.83 7.38
N TYR A 98 -21.79 -8.35 6.39
CA TYR A 98 -22.23 -6.96 6.27
C TYR A 98 -23.27 -6.58 7.36
N ASP A 99 -22.89 -6.75 8.62
CA ASP A 99 -23.59 -6.26 9.79
C ASP A 99 -22.99 -4.90 10.18
N MET A 100 -23.82 -3.95 10.61
CA MET A 100 -23.41 -2.54 10.81
C MET A 100 -22.31 -2.37 11.87
N VAL A 101 -22.00 -3.41 12.64
CA VAL A 101 -20.94 -3.44 13.65
C VAL A 101 -19.56 -3.80 13.05
N GLU A 102 -19.50 -4.65 12.02
CA GLU A 102 -18.26 -5.14 11.39
C GLU A 102 -17.56 -4.04 10.56
N ASP A 103 -18.33 -3.16 9.90
CA ASP A 103 -17.79 -2.06 9.08
C ASP A 103 -16.99 -1.05 9.92
N GLY A 104 -17.38 -0.86 11.19
CA GLY A 104 -16.67 0.03 12.13
C GLY A 104 -15.31 -0.50 12.58
N VAL A 105 -15.08 -1.82 12.53
CA VAL A 105 -13.85 -2.47 13.05
C VAL A 105 -12.87 -2.89 11.95
N ILE A 106 -13.26 -2.89 10.68
CA ILE A 106 -12.38 -3.30 9.57
C ILE A 106 -11.07 -2.50 9.54
N HIS A 107 -11.15 -1.19 9.82
CA HIS A 107 -9.98 -0.31 9.87
C HIS A 107 -9.01 -0.75 10.96
N LYS A 108 -9.54 -1.05 12.15
CA LYS A 108 -8.73 -1.51 13.28
C LYS A 108 -8.13 -2.89 13.01
N LYS A 109 -8.93 -3.85 12.53
CA LYS A 109 -8.47 -5.21 12.17
C LYS A 109 -7.26 -5.16 11.22
N ILE A 110 -7.29 -4.25 10.24
CA ILE A 110 -6.19 -4.13 9.26
C ILE A 110 -4.99 -3.36 9.83
N LEU A 111 -5.21 -2.33 10.65
CA LEU A 111 -4.10 -1.62 11.31
C LEU A 111 -3.33 -2.56 12.27
N ASP A 112 -4.06 -3.31 13.11
CA ASP A 112 -3.47 -4.29 14.02
C ASP A 112 -2.67 -5.35 13.23
N LEU A 113 -3.21 -5.81 12.10
CA LEU A 113 -2.54 -6.75 11.20
C LEU A 113 -1.27 -6.18 10.55
N LEU A 114 -1.26 -4.89 10.22
CA LEU A 114 -0.06 -4.21 9.72
C LEU A 114 1.00 -4.06 10.82
N ASP A 115 0.59 -3.66 12.03
CA ASP A 115 1.48 -3.51 13.17
C ASP A 115 2.12 -4.86 13.55
N ASP A 116 1.33 -5.94 13.62
CA ASP A 116 1.83 -7.31 13.85
C ASP A 116 2.88 -7.72 12.83
N HIS A 117 2.68 -7.38 11.55
CA HIS A 117 3.59 -7.72 10.47
C HIS A 117 4.88 -6.89 10.53
N LEU A 118 4.79 -5.64 10.98
CA LEU A 118 5.94 -4.76 11.21
C LEU A 118 6.75 -5.21 12.43
N GLU A 119 6.10 -5.64 13.50
CA GLU A 119 6.75 -6.12 14.73
C GLU A 119 7.47 -7.45 14.53
N LYS A 120 6.89 -8.37 13.76
CA LYS A 120 7.55 -9.65 13.39
C LYS A 120 8.84 -9.43 12.60
N GLY A 121 8.95 -8.29 11.93
CA GLY A 121 10.10 -7.93 11.10
C GLY A 121 10.17 -8.77 9.83
N PHE A 122 10.74 -8.18 8.79
CA PHE A 122 10.99 -8.92 7.55
C PHE A 122 12.31 -9.65 7.68
N SER A 123 12.28 -10.99 7.66
CA SER A 123 13.51 -11.77 7.52
C SER A 123 14.23 -11.34 6.23
N GLU A 124 15.52 -11.03 6.33
CA GLU A 124 16.24 -10.57 5.16
C GLU A 124 16.34 -11.70 4.12
N PRO A 125 16.00 -11.44 2.84
CA PRO A 125 16.26 -12.42 1.80
C PRO A 125 17.77 -12.69 1.76
N LYS A 126 18.14 -13.94 2.03
CA LYS A 126 19.51 -14.44 1.87
C LYS A 126 19.83 -14.44 0.38
N ASN A 127 20.35 -13.34 -0.17
CA ASN A 127 21.20 -13.25 -1.37
C ASN A 127 21.42 -11.77 -1.75
N ASP A 128 22.69 -11.35 -1.86
CA ASP A 128 23.34 -10.21 -2.54
C ASP A 128 22.67 -8.80 -2.66
N ILE A 129 21.49 -8.60 -2.08
CA ILE A 129 20.70 -7.36 -2.11
C ILE A 129 21.17 -6.36 -1.03
N ASN A 130 22.04 -6.79 -0.12
CA ASN A 130 22.44 -6.02 1.07
C ASN A 130 23.07 -4.65 0.71
N SER A 131 23.82 -4.57 -0.40
CA SER A 131 24.40 -3.30 -0.85
C SER A 131 23.36 -2.28 -1.35
N LYS A 132 22.36 -2.72 -2.13
CA LYS A 132 21.32 -1.82 -2.67
C LYS A 132 20.26 -1.45 -1.62
N LYS A 133 19.91 -2.39 -0.74
CA LYS A 133 18.91 -2.19 0.33
C LYS A 133 19.37 -1.16 1.36
N VAL A 134 20.65 -1.21 1.76
CA VAL A 134 21.23 -0.26 2.73
C VAL A 134 21.21 1.18 2.19
N VAL A 135 21.51 1.38 0.91
CA VAL A 135 21.48 2.71 0.27
C VAL A 135 20.06 3.28 0.20
N VAL A 136 19.06 2.46 -0.13
CA VAL A 136 17.66 2.91 -0.20
C VAL A 136 17.08 3.19 1.19
N LEU A 137 17.33 2.32 2.17
CA LEU A 137 16.85 2.51 3.53
C LEU A 137 17.50 3.73 4.20
N THR A 138 18.79 3.99 3.94
CA THR A 138 19.44 5.21 4.41
C THR A 138 18.94 6.47 3.69
N GLY A 139 18.58 6.37 2.40
CA GLY A 139 17.89 7.43 1.67
C GLY A 139 16.51 7.76 2.27
N ARG A 140 15.65 6.76 2.44
CA ARG A 140 14.31 6.91 3.02
C ARG A 140 14.35 7.40 4.47
N ALA A 141 15.32 6.95 5.27
CA ALA A 141 15.52 7.44 6.62
C ALA A 141 15.97 8.92 6.67
N LYS A 142 16.62 9.45 5.61
CA LYS A 142 16.90 10.88 5.48
C LYS A 142 15.65 11.66 5.09
N ASP A 143 14.82 11.12 4.21
CA ASP A 143 13.57 11.77 3.78
C ASP A 143 12.56 11.87 4.93
N ILE A 144 12.38 10.81 5.71
CA ILE A 144 11.54 10.83 6.93
C ILE A 144 12.05 11.88 7.93
N ARG A 145 13.37 12.01 8.10
CA ARG A 145 13.95 13.06 8.95
C ARG A 145 13.67 14.45 8.41
N ARG A 146 13.72 14.65 7.08
CA ARG A 146 13.41 15.92 6.43
C ARG A 146 11.94 16.32 6.62
N ILE A 147 11.01 15.37 6.49
CA ILE A 147 9.58 15.59 6.75
C ILE A 147 9.37 16.00 8.22
N LYS A 148 9.90 15.22 9.18
CA LYS A 148 9.81 15.56 10.62
C LYS A 148 10.45 16.90 10.97
N LEU A 149 11.49 17.33 10.25
CA LEU A 149 12.09 18.65 10.42
C LEU A 149 11.18 19.74 9.85
N SER A 150 10.63 19.55 8.65
CA SER A 150 9.67 20.46 8.03
C SER A 150 8.46 20.72 8.93
N ASP A 151 7.90 19.66 9.52
CA ASP A 151 6.75 19.77 10.43
C ASP A 151 7.13 20.55 11.71
N ARG A 152 8.35 20.36 12.23
CA ARG A 152 8.86 21.17 13.35
C ARG A 152 9.06 22.64 12.99
N TRP A 153 9.52 22.95 11.78
CA TRP A 153 9.64 24.35 11.32
C TRP A 153 8.27 24.99 11.08
N ALA A 154 7.27 24.21 10.64
CA ALA A 154 5.89 24.67 10.49
C ALA A 154 5.26 24.97 11.87
N ILE A 155 5.42 24.07 12.84
CA ILE A 155 4.95 24.27 14.23
C ILE A 155 5.64 25.50 14.86
N LYS A 156 6.94 25.66 14.65
CA LYS A 156 7.71 26.81 15.21
C LYS A 156 7.30 28.16 14.58
N ARG A 157 6.80 28.17 13.33
CA ARG A 157 6.22 29.37 12.69
C ARG A 157 4.83 29.70 13.25
N VAL A 158 4.01 28.70 13.52
CA VAL A 158 2.70 28.91 14.20
C VAL A 158 2.91 29.47 15.61
N VAL A 159 3.86 28.93 16.37
CA VAL A 159 4.16 29.40 17.73
C VAL A 159 4.80 30.81 17.75
N LYS A 160 5.53 31.21 16.69
CA LYS A 160 6.06 32.58 16.55
C LYS A 160 5.07 33.58 15.94
N GLY A 161 3.93 33.12 15.42
CA GLY A 161 2.96 33.93 14.69
C GLY A 161 1.81 34.49 15.53
N ASP A 162 1.69 34.14 16.80
CA ASP A 162 0.55 34.55 17.65
C ASP A 162 0.95 35.58 18.72
N GLY A 163 1.57 36.66 18.27
CA GLY A 163 2.01 37.74 19.14
C GLY A 163 2.14 39.06 18.40
N THR A 164 1.00 39.57 17.91
CA THR A 164 0.62 40.98 17.63
C THR A 164 -0.16 41.10 16.32
N ASP A 165 -1.50 41.11 16.41
CA ASP A 165 -2.31 42.26 15.97
C ASP A 165 -3.80 42.00 16.21
N ARG A 166 -4.23 42.21 17.46
CA ARG A 166 -5.62 42.60 17.76
C ARG A 166 -5.63 44.10 18.02
N THR A 167 -5.80 44.91 16.98
CA THR A 167 -6.53 46.20 17.03
C THR A 167 -6.41 46.96 15.71
N LYS A 168 -7.43 46.90 14.86
CA LYS A 168 -8.02 48.08 14.17
C LYS A 168 -9.09 47.62 13.17
N TRP A 169 -10.31 47.46 13.66
CA TRP A 169 -11.50 47.59 12.84
C TRP A 169 -12.37 48.67 13.49
N ARG A 170 -12.25 49.90 12.99
CA ARG A 170 -13.27 50.94 13.14
C ARG A 170 -13.22 51.91 11.97
N SER A 171 -14.43 52.11 11.42
CA SER A 171 -14.98 53.24 10.65
C SER A 171 -14.41 53.62 9.28
N SER A 172 -15.23 53.45 8.24
CA SER A 172 -16.02 54.52 7.56
C SER A 172 -16.53 53.96 6.22
N GLN A 173 -17.83 53.66 6.01
CA GLN A 173 -18.95 54.57 5.65
C GLN A 173 -18.61 55.69 4.65
N SER A 174 -19.27 55.59 3.49
CA SER A 174 -19.64 56.60 2.48
C SER A 174 -18.54 57.25 1.63
N ILE A 175 -18.62 57.07 0.30
CA ILE A 175 -19.31 57.95 -0.66
C ILE A 175 -19.89 57.08 -1.78
#